data_AF-A0A5D2C8V9-F1
#
_entry.id   AF-A0A5D2C8V9-F1
#
_cell.length_a   1.000
_cell.length_b   1.000
_cell.length_c   1.000
_cell.angle_alpha   90.00
_cell.angle_beta   90.00
_cell.angle_gamma   90.00
#
_symmetry.space_group_name_H-M   'P 1'
#
loop_
_entity.id
_entity.type
_entity.pdbx_description
1 polymer ?
#
loop_
_entity_poly.entity_id
_entity_poly.type
_entity_poly.pdbx_seq_one_letter_code
_entity_poly.pdbx_strand_id
1 'polypeptide(L)'
;KTSTLGTRNGAVDSQVKSITRNKLFYGQHRCGKGCNARGIITARHRGGGHKCLYSKIDFRRNEKDIYGRIITIEYEPNRNAYICLIHYGDGEKRYILHPRGAIIGDTIVSGTEVAIKWEMPYL
;
A
#
# COMPACT_ATOMS: atom_id res chain seq x y z
N LYS A 1 14.55 9.18 -23.50
CA LYS A 1 15.72 8.94 -24.39
C LYS A 1 16.10 7.48 -24.19
N THR A 2 16.18 6.71 -25.28
CA THR A 2 16.24 5.25 -25.17
C THR A 2 17.50 4.72 -25.83
N SER A 3 18.26 3.91 -25.10
CA SER A 3 19.58 3.44 -25.53
C SER A 3 19.58 2.01 -26.10
N THR A 4 18.52 1.22 -25.88
CA THR A 4 18.45 -0.20 -26.29
C THR A 4 17.08 -0.58 -26.83
N LEU A 5 17.03 -1.56 -27.76
CA LEU A 5 15.79 -2.05 -28.39
C LEU A 5 14.74 -2.50 -27.36
N GLY A 6 15.15 -3.20 -26.30
CA GLY A 6 14.24 -3.72 -25.27
C GLY A 6 13.60 -2.66 -24.39
N THR A 7 14.17 -1.46 -24.30
CA THR A 7 13.63 -0.36 -23.46
C THR A 7 12.84 0.67 -24.26
N ARG A 8 12.76 0.52 -25.60
CA ARG A 8 12.20 1.51 -26.55
C ARG A 8 10.81 2.01 -26.16
N ASN A 9 9.94 1.11 -25.72
CA ASN A 9 8.55 1.40 -25.33
C ASN A 9 8.33 1.28 -23.80
N GLY A 10 9.41 1.21 -23.01
CA GLY A 10 9.32 1.12 -21.55
C GLY A 10 8.88 2.45 -20.95
N ALA A 11 7.92 2.40 -20.02
CA ALA A 11 7.50 3.54 -19.19
C ALA A 11 7.64 3.17 -17.71
N VAL A 12 8.02 4.14 -16.89
CA VAL A 12 8.15 3.99 -15.43
C VAL A 12 7.33 5.08 -14.74
N ASP A 13 6.69 4.72 -13.64
CA ASP A 13 6.06 5.69 -12.74
C ASP A 13 7.14 6.29 -11.82
N SER A 14 7.10 7.60 -11.62
CA SER A 14 8.14 8.39 -10.94
C SER A 14 7.79 8.75 -9.49
N GLN A 15 6.60 8.39 -9.01
CA GLN A 15 6.07 8.81 -7.71
C GLN A 15 6.50 7.92 -6.55
N VAL A 16 7.80 7.74 -6.30
CA VAL A 16 8.24 6.98 -5.12
C VAL A 16 9.41 7.66 -4.42
N LYS A 17 9.17 8.13 -3.18
CA LYS A 17 10.21 8.48 -2.22
C LYS A 17 10.69 7.22 -1.50
N SER A 18 11.99 7.16 -1.17
CA SER A 18 12.59 6.03 -0.49
C SER A 18 11.96 5.80 0.89
N ILE A 19 11.55 4.56 1.15
CA ILE A 19 10.95 4.14 2.41
C ILE A 19 12.05 3.85 3.43
N THR A 20 12.00 4.49 4.60
CA THR A 20 12.75 4.05 5.78
C THR A 20 12.06 2.84 6.41
N ARG A 21 12.85 1.82 6.77
CA ARG A 21 12.33 0.52 7.24
C ARG A 21 11.63 0.69 8.60
N ASN A 22 10.30 0.62 8.62
CA ASN A 22 9.48 0.72 9.83
C ASN A 22 9.16 -0.67 10.43
N LYS A 23 8.78 -0.71 11.72
CA LYS A 23 8.36 -1.93 12.45
C LYS A 23 7.10 -2.60 11.86
N LEU A 24 6.37 -1.91 11.00
CA LEU A 24 5.11 -2.37 10.38
C LEU A 24 5.32 -3.32 9.19
N PHE A 25 6.56 -3.56 8.76
CA PHE A 25 6.87 -4.54 7.73
C PHE A 25 7.19 -5.90 8.36
N TYR A 26 6.64 -6.98 7.79
CA TYR A 26 7.01 -8.33 8.16
C TYR A 26 7.47 -9.16 6.97
N GLY A 27 8.32 -10.15 7.24
CA GLY A 27 8.76 -11.11 6.24
C GLY A 27 7.60 -11.97 5.80
N GLN A 28 7.16 -11.80 4.55
CA GLN A 28 6.16 -12.70 3.97
C GLN A 28 6.90 -13.86 3.32
N HIS A 29 6.88 -15.03 3.97
CA HIS A 29 7.22 -16.27 3.30
C HIS A 29 6.09 -16.56 2.31
N ARG A 30 6.27 -16.17 1.04
CA ARG A 30 5.32 -16.50 -0.04
C ARG A 30 5.32 -18.02 -0.21
N CYS A 31 4.50 -18.71 0.57
CA CYS A 31 4.35 -20.15 0.50
C CYS A 31 3.83 -20.51 -0.89
N GLY A 32 4.52 -21.43 -1.54
CA GLY A 32 4.08 -22.09 -2.77
C GLY A 32 4.72 -21.61 -4.06
N LYS A 33 4.89 -20.30 -4.30
CA LYS A 33 5.27 -19.76 -5.63
C LYS A 33 4.46 -20.37 -6.81
N GLY A 34 3.21 -20.77 -6.56
CA GLY A 34 2.37 -21.52 -7.52
C GLY A 34 2.10 -22.97 -7.14
N CYS A 35 2.79 -23.50 -6.13
CA CYS A 35 2.59 -24.84 -5.59
C CYS A 35 1.74 -24.85 -4.31
N ASN A 36 1.03 -25.95 -4.08
CA ASN A 36 0.32 -26.21 -2.82
C ASN A 36 1.23 -26.86 -1.76
N ALA A 37 0.68 -27.17 -0.59
CA ALA A 37 1.42 -27.80 0.52
C ALA A 37 2.03 -29.18 0.19
N ARG A 38 1.55 -29.86 -0.85
CA ARG A 38 2.10 -31.14 -1.34
C ARG A 38 3.21 -30.95 -2.38
N GLY A 39 3.59 -29.71 -2.69
CA GLY A 39 4.56 -29.38 -3.74
C GLY A 39 4.00 -29.44 -5.17
N ILE A 40 2.71 -29.69 -5.34
CA ILE A 40 2.07 -29.80 -6.66
C ILE A 40 1.80 -28.39 -7.21
N ILE A 41 2.19 -28.14 -8.46
CA ILE A 41 1.87 -26.88 -9.17
C ILE A 41 0.36 -26.79 -9.38
N THR A 42 -0.29 -25.93 -8.62
CA THR A 42 -1.73 -25.64 -8.74
C THR A 42 -1.99 -24.36 -9.52
N ALA A 43 -1.03 -23.42 -9.53
CA ALA A 43 -1.10 -22.19 -10.31
C ALA A 43 0.15 -22.06 -11.18
N ARG A 44 -0.06 -22.08 -12.51
CA ARG A 44 0.99 -21.87 -13.52
C ARG A 44 1.33 -20.38 -13.66
N HIS A 45 2.44 -20.09 -14.34
CA HIS A 45 2.97 -18.73 -14.57
C HIS A 45 3.26 -17.96 -13.26
N ARG A 46 3.44 -18.70 -12.16
CA ARG A 46 3.87 -18.19 -10.86
C ARG A 46 5.20 -18.87 -10.54
N GLY A 47 6.15 -18.09 -10.03
CA GLY A 47 7.54 -18.53 -9.85
C GLY A 47 8.51 -17.37 -10.01
N GLY A 48 9.72 -17.48 -9.45
CA GLY A 48 10.72 -16.41 -9.49
C GLY A 48 10.31 -15.15 -8.73
N GLY A 49 10.68 -13.99 -9.26
CA GLY A 49 10.37 -12.65 -8.72
C GLY A 49 11.31 -12.18 -7.60
N HIS A 50 11.41 -10.86 -7.45
CA HIS A 50 12.17 -10.23 -6.37
C HIS A 50 11.49 -10.45 -5.01
N LYS A 51 12.29 -10.59 -3.94
CA LYS A 51 11.77 -10.75 -2.58
C LYS A 51 11.09 -9.45 -2.13
N CYS A 52 9.91 -9.55 -1.55
CA CYS A 52 9.14 -8.41 -1.05
C CYS A 52 8.79 -8.63 0.42
N LEU A 53 8.86 -7.57 1.21
CA LEU A 53 8.29 -7.52 2.55
C LEU A 53 6.81 -7.15 2.46
N TYR A 54 6.01 -7.58 3.43
CA TYR A 54 4.61 -7.22 3.50
C TYR A 54 4.39 -6.12 4.54
N SER A 55 3.64 -5.09 4.16
CA SER A 55 3.20 -4.02 5.05
C SER A 55 1.95 -4.43 5.81
N LYS A 56 1.97 -4.36 7.14
CA LYS A 56 0.77 -4.60 7.96
C LYS A 56 -0.22 -3.44 7.78
N ILE A 57 -1.24 -3.68 6.95
CA ILE A 57 -2.30 -2.72 6.64
C ILE A 57 -3.52 -2.99 7.51
N ASP A 58 -4.13 -1.92 8.02
CA ASP A 58 -5.40 -1.95 8.73
C ASP A 58 -6.57 -1.86 7.75
N PHE A 59 -7.01 -3.03 7.27
CA PHE A 59 -8.19 -3.13 6.43
C PHE A 59 -9.51 -3.02 7.20
N ARG A 60 -9.48 -3.33 8.51
CA ARG A 60 -10.71 -3.43 9.31
C ARG A 60 -11.15 -2.07 9.83
N ARG A 61 -10.19 -1.18 10.15
CA ARG A 61 -10.45 0.18 10.65
C ARG A 61 -11.42 0.18 11.84
N ASN A 62 -11.18 -0.74 12.78
CA ASN A 62 -12.07 -1.02 13.91
C ASN A 62 -12.07 0.10 14.97
N GLU A 63 -10.97 0.85 15.08
CA GLU A 63 -10.92 2.01 15.96
C GLU A 63 -11.74 3.14 15.38
N LYS A 64 -12.72 3.57 16.16
CA LYS A 64 -13.67 4.60 15.80
C LYS A 64 -13.38 5.89 16.55
N ASP A 65 -13.71 6.99 15.91
CA ASP A 65 -13.70 8.35 16.45
C ASP A 65 -12.32 8.85 16.88
N ILE A 66 -11.26 8.20 16.39
CA ILE A 66 -9.87 8.64 16.54
C ILE A 66 -9.42 9.33 15.26
N TYR A 67 -9.06 10.60 15.37
CA TYR A 67 -8.48 11.37 14.29
C TYR A 67 -7.02 10.95 14.06
N GLY A 68 -6.66 10.75 12.80
CA GLY A 68 -5.31 10.47 12.39
C GLY A 68 -4.90 11.29 11.17
N ARG A 69 -3.61 11.65 11.09
CA ARG A 69 -3.07 12.46 10.01
C ARG A 69 -2.24 11.62 9.05
N ILE A 70 -2.40 11.83 7.74
CA ILE A 70 -1.56 11.22 6.72
C ILE A 70 -0.16 11.82 6.78
N ILE A 71 0.85 10.99 6.99
CA ILE A 71 2.25 11.44 7.09
C ILE A 71 3.00 11.13 5.79
N THR A 72 2.79 9.96 5.20
CA THR A 72 3.45 9.54 3.97
C THR A 72 2.50 8.79 3.06
N ILE A 73 2.79 8.83 1.76
CA ILE A 73 2.20 7.99 0.72
C ILE A 73 3.33 7.18 0.11
N GLU A 74 3.20 5.86 0.10
CA GLU A 74 4.29 4.92 -0.19
C GLU A 74 3.83 3.86 -1.17
N TYR A 75 4.76 3.41 -2.04
CA TYR A 75 4.53 2.27 -2.92
C TYR A 75 4.60 0.96 -2.13
N GLU A 76 3.68 0.03 -2.38
CA GLU A 76 3.66 -1.28 -1.74
C GLU A 76 3.82 -2.40 -2.79
N PRO A 77 4.86 -3.25 -2.72
CA PRO A 77 5.22 -4.16 -3.81
C PRO A 77 4.35 -5.42 -3.93
N ASN A 78 3.45 -5.68 -2.98
CA ASN A 78 2.52 -6.81 -2.99
C ASN A 78 1.12 -6.42 -3.49
N ARG A 79 0.89 -5.17 -3.89
CA ARG A 79 -0.36 -4.68 -4.48
C ARG A 79 -0.11 -3.56 -5.49
N ASN A 80 -1.15 -3.15 -6.20
CA ASN A 80 -1.06 -2.05 -7.16
C ASN A 80 -1.29 -0.68 -6.49
N ALA A 81 -2.22 -0.62 -5.51
CA ALA A 81 -2.54 0.63 -4.83
C ALA A 81 -1.41 1.11 -3.91
N TYR A 82 -1.20 2.43 -3.86
CA TYR A 82 -0.38 3.09 -2.86
C TYR A 82 -0.96 2.91 -1.44
N ILE A 83 -0.10 3.02 -0.43
CA ILE A 83 -0.50 2.98 0.98
C ILE A 83 -0.16 4.30 1.66
N CYS A 84 -0.96 4.66 2.67
CA CYS A 84 -0.71 5.84 3.50
C CYS A 84 -0.29 5.42 4.91
N LEU A 85 0.75 6.04 5.45
CA LEU A 85 1.04 5.96 6.87
C LEU A 85 0.22 7.01 7.62
N ILE A 86 -0.60 6.57 8.56
CA ILE A 86 -1.38 7.43 9.45
C ILE A 86 -0.71 7.46 10.82
N HIS A 87 -0.62 8.65 11.41
CA HIS A 87 -0.39 8.82 12.85
C HIS A 87 -1.71 9.23 13.51
N TYR A 88 -2.23 8.39 14.40
CA TYR A 88 -3.44 8.66 15.17
C TYR A 88 -3.14 9.48 16.43
N GLY A 89 -4.17 10.14 16.95
CA GLY A 89 -4.06 10.98 18.17
C GLY A 89 -3.70 10.21 19.44
N ASP A 90 -3.93 8.91 19.47
CA ASP A 90 -3.52 7.98 20.54
C ASP A 90 -2.03 7.60 20.48
N GLY A 91 -1.31 8.04 19.44
CA GLY A 91 0.09 7.74 19.20
C GLY A 91 0.32 6.48 18.35
N GLU A 92 -0.73 5.75 17.97
CA GLU A 92 -0.60 4.60 17.10
C GLU A 92 -0.29 4.99 15.65
N LYS A 93 0.45 4.11 14.97
CA LYS A 93 0.80 4.26 13.56
C LYS A 93 0.28 3.09 12.77
N ARG A 94 -0.48 3.35 11.71
CA ARG A 94 -1.05 2.30 10.87
C ARG A 94 -0.95 2.65 9.40
N TYR A 95 -0.80 1.62 8.58
CA TYR A 95 -0.97 1.75 7.14
C TYR A 95 -2.43 1.54 6.76
N ILE A 96 -2.94 2.38 5.86
CA ILE A 96 -4.20 2.16 5.15
C ILE A 96 -3.94 2.17 3.65
N LEU A 97 -4.94 1.74 2.86
CA LEU A 97 -4.92 2.00 1.42
C LEU A 97 -5.05 3.49 1.16
N HIS A 98 -4.27 4.01 0.22
CA HIS A 98 -4.34 5.41 -0.20
C HIS A 98 -5.66 5.67 -0.93
N PRO A 99 -6.57 6.49 -0.38
CA PRO A 99 -7.75 6.90 -1.12
C PRO A 99 -7.36 7.94 -2.16
N ARG A 100 -8.03 7.90 -3.32
CA ARG A 100 -7.82 8.88 -4.38
C ARG A 100 -8.11 10.29 -3.87
N GLY A 101 -7.28 11.25 -4.23
CA GLY A 101 -7.47 12.67 -3.87
C GLY A 101 -6.87 13.06 -2.52
N ALA A 102 -6.63 12.10 -1.62
CA ALA A 102 -6.00 12.41 -0.35
C ALA A 102 -4.54 12.86 -0.53
N ILE A 103 -4.11 13.81 0.29
CA ILE A 103 -2.74 14.33 0.25
C ILE A 103 -2.08 14.19 1.62
N ILE A 104 -0.74 14.28 1.62
CA ILE A 104 0.02 14.29 2.87
C ILE A 104 -0.45 15.48 3.71
N GLY A 105 -0.75 15.21 4.98
CA GLY A 105 -1.25 16.19 5.93
C GLY A 105 -2.75 16.16 6.14
N ASP A 106 -3.53 15.48 5.30
CA ASP A 106 -4.97 15.31 5.47
C ASP A 106 -5.30 14.53 6.75
N THR A 107 -6.44 14.87 7.35
CA THR A 107 -6.99 14.18 8.50
C THR A 107 -7.99 13.12 8.06
N ILE A 108 -7.87 11.95 8.65
CA ILE A 108 -8.73 10.79 8.45
C ILE A 108 -9.33 10.41 9.80
N VAL A 109 -10.62 10.10 9.80
CA VAL A 109 -11.31 9.51 10.94
C VAL A 109 -12.19 8.36 10.43
N SER A 110 -12.37 7.34 11.26
CA SER A 110 -13.30 6.23 11.03
C SER A 110 -14.37 6.30 12.12
N GLY A 111 -15.64 6.08 11.82
CA GLY A 111 -16.71 6.22 12.81
C GLY A 111 -18.07 6.14 12.17
N THR A 112 -19.12 5.96 12.98
CA THR A 112 -20.50 5.86 12.49
C THR A 112 -21.11 7.21 12.16
N GLU A 113 -20.71 8.27 12.86
CA GLU A 113 -21.24 9.63 12.69
C GLU A 113 -20.26 10.55 11.93
N VAL A 114 -19.32 9.96 11.19
CA VAL A 114 -18.31 10.70 10.44
C VAL A 114 -18.90 11.30 9.18
N ALA A 115 -18.63 12.59 8.95
CA ALA A 115 -19.06 13.29 7.75
C ALA A 115 -18.44 12.68 6.49
N ILE A 116 -19.27 12.47 5.47
CA ILE A 116 -18.82 12.05 4.14
C ILE A 116 -18.22 13.27 3.45
N LYS A 117 -16.92 13.21 3.15
CA LYS A 117 -16.27 14.22 2.32
C LYS A 117 -16.65 13.97 0.86
N TRP A 118 -17.51 14.83 0.31
CA TRP A 118 -17.80 14.85 -1.12
C TRP A 118 -16.68 15.57 -1.84
N GLU A 119 -15.82 14.84 -2.55
CA GLU A 119 -15.03 15.46 -3.61
C GLU A 119 -15.93 15.61 -4.82
N MET A 120 -16.20 16.84 -5.26
CA MET A 120 -16.85 17.10 -6.53
C MET A 120 -15.83 16.82 -7.63
N PRO A 121 -15.97 15.77 -8.46
CA PRO A 121 -14.99 15.46 -9.50
C PRO A 121 -15.08 16.41 -10.71
N TYR A 122 -15.98 17.39 -10.68
CA TYR A 122 -16.23 18.35 -11.74
C TYR A 122 -16.53 19.74 -11.17
N LEU A 123 -15.49 20.49 -10.81
CA LEU A 123 -15.45 21.95 -10.75
C LEU A 123 -13.99 22.39 -10.86
#